data_AF-A0A1N7PJA6-F1
#
_entry.id   AF-A0A1N7PJA6-F1
#
_cell.length_a   1.000
_cell.length_b   1.000
_cell.length_c   1.000
_cell.angle_alpha   90.00
_cell.angle_beta   90.00
_cell.angle_gamma   90.00
#
_symmetry.space_group_name_H-M   'P 1'
#
loop_
_entity.id
_entity.type
_entity.pdbx_description
1 polymer ?
#
loop_
_entity_poly.entity_id
_entity_poly.type
_entity_poly.pdbx_seq_one_letter_code
_entity_poly.pdbx_strand_id
1 'polypeptide(L)' 'MRDHPQGRAPDYTTPALVMAAINLFWMLGVIWALFGLPVVLALSWALKTLIDWMGARRSRA' A
#
# COMPACT_ATOMS: atom_id res chain seq x y z
N MET A 1 31.56 23.86 15.90
CA MET A 1 30.54 22.87 15.53
C MET A 1 30.11 23.21 14.12
N ARG A 2 30.31 22.31 13.14
CA ARG A 2 29.96 22.57 11.74
C ARG A 2 28.59 21.95 11.47
N ASP A 3 27.59 22.80 11.34
CA ASP A 3 26.24 22.44 10.94
C ASP A 3 26.29 21.85 9.53
N HIS A 4 26.35 20.53 9.43
CA HIS A 4 26.14 19.85 8.16
C HIS A 4 24.65 19.95 7.87
N PRO A 5 24.23 20.60 6.76
CA PRO A 5 22.84 20.53 6.35
C PRO A 5 22.55 19.06 6.10
N GLN A 6 21.68 18.48 6.92
CA GLN A 6 21.21 17.11 6.75
C GLN A 6 20.53 17.08 5.38
N GLY A 7 21.24 16.59 4.37
CA GLY A 7 20.71 16.44 3.02
C GLY A 7 19.39 15.69 3.11
N ARG A 8 18.33 16.27 2.55
CA ARG A 8 16.98 15.71 2.56
C ARG A 8 17.06 14.23 2.20
N ALA A 9 16.67 13.36 3.13
CA ALA A 9 16.65 11.92 2.89
C ALA A 9 15.87 11.65 1.60
N PRO A 10 16.36 10.78 0.69
CA PRO A 10 15.66 10.47 -0.54
C PRO A 10 14.24 9.99 -0.23
N ASP A 11 13.25 10.47 -0.98
CA ASP A 11 11.86 10.08 -0.79
C ASP A 11 11.66 8.62 -1.24
N TYR A 12 11.82 7.68 -0.30
CA TYR A 12 11.64 6.24 -0.55
C TYR A 12 10.18 5.77 -0.53
N THR A 13 9.23 6.70 -0.43
CA THR A 13 7.80 6.40 -0.39
C THR A 13 7.35 5.65 -1.64
N THR A 14 7.80 6.06 -2.82
CA THR A 14 7.46 5.41 -4.09
C THR A 14 7.97 3.97 -4.17
N PRO A 15 9.27 3.68 -3.97
CA PRO A 15 9.76 2.29 -3.99
C PRO A 15 9.14 1.43 -2.88
N ALA A 16 8.84 1.98 -1.70
CA ALA A 16 8.13 1.27 -0.65
C ALA A 16 6.70 0.89 -1.06
N LEU A 17 5.96 1.81 -1.68
CA LEU A 17 4.63 1.56 -2.23
C LEU A 17 4.64 0.52 -3.34
N VAL A 18 5.65 0.57 -4.23
CA VAL A 18 5.80 -0.42 -5.31
C VAL A 18 6.06 -1.81 -4.75
N MET A 19 6.98 -1.95 -3.78
CA MET A 19 7.23 -3.22 -3.09
C MET A 19 5.98 -3.77 -2.42
N ALA A 20 5.22 -2.92 -1.73
CA ALA A 20 3.96 -3.31 -1.11
C ALA A 20 2.91 -3.75 -2.15
N ALA A 21 2.78 -3.03 -3.26
CA ALA A 21 1.85 -3.35 -4.33
C ALA A 21 2.17 -4.70 -5.00
N ILE A 22 3.45 -4.97 -5.28
CA ILE A 22 3.90 -6.24 -5.85
C ILE A 22 3.60 -7.40 -4.91
N ASN A 23 3.90 -7.24 -3.61
CA ASN A 23 3.64 -8.28 -2.61
C ASN A 23 2.14 -8.57 -2.47
N LEU A 24 1.33 -7.50 -2.44
CA LEU A 24 -0.12 -7.61 -2.40
C LEU A 24 -0.69 -8.30 -3.65
N PHE A 25 -0.19 -7.97 -4.84
CA PHE A 25 -0.59 -8.61 -6.10
C PHE A 25 -0.25 -10.10 -6.09
N TRP A 26 0.93 -10.49 -5.62
CA TRP A 26 1.31 -11.89 -5.47
C TRP A 26 0.41 -12.64 -4.49
N MET A 27 0.13 -12.06 -3.32
CA MET A 27 -0.79 -12.65 -2.34
C MET A 27 -2.20 -12.80 -2.92
N LEU A 28 -2.71 -11.80 -3.64
CA LEU A 28 -3.98 -11.85 -4.37
C LEU A 28 -4.00 -13.00 -5.38
N GLY A 29 -2.92 -13.17 -6.16
CA GLY A 29 -2.77 -14.25 -7.13
C GLY A 29 -2.74 -15.63 -6.48
N VAL A 30 -2.05 -15.79 -5.35
CA VAL A 30 -2.03 -17.05 -4.58
C VAL A 30 -3.42 -17.36 -4.01
N ILE A 31 -4.08 -16.38 -3.42
CA ILE A 31 -5.44 -16.51 -2.90
C ILE A 31 -6.41 -16.88 -4.03
N TRP A 32 -6.27 -16.24 -5.20
CA TRP A 32 -7.05 -16.56 -6.38
C TRP A 32 -6.85 -18.01 -6.85
N ALA A 33 -5.60 -18.49 -6.87
CA ALA A 33 -5.29 -19.86 -7.27
C ALA A 33 -5.87 -20.91 -6.31
N LEU A 34 -6.03 -20.56 -5.02
CA LEU A 34 -6.55 -21.47 -4.00
C LEU A 34 -8.09 -21.42 -3.85
N PHE A 35 -8.71 -20.25 -4.00
CA PHE A 35 -10.13 -20.02 -3.69
C PHE A 35 -10.98 -19.50 -4.86
N GLY A 36 -10.36 -19.18 -6.00
CA GLY A 36 -11.04 -18.66 -7.19
C GLY A 36 -11.34 -17.15 -7.16
N LEU A 37 -12.13 -16.69 -8.15
CA LEU A 37 -12.51 -15.29 -8.35
C LEU A 37 -13.26 -14.58 -7.19
N PRO A 38 -14.17 -15.22 -6.43
CA PRO A 38 -14.97 -14.47 -5.44
C PRO A 38 -14.12 -13.86 -4.31
N VAL A 39 -13.01 -14.52 -3.94
CA VAL A 39 -12.12 -14.02 -2.87
C VAL A 39 -11.29 -12.82 -3.34
N VAL A 40 -10.90 -12.80 -4.61
CA VAL A 40 -10.18 -11.65 -5.20
C VAL A 40 -11.06 -10.40 -5.21
N LEU A 41 -12.35 -10.55 -5.52
CA LEU A 41 -13.31 -9.45 -5.49
C LEU A 41 -13.48 -8.91 -4.06
N ALA A 42 -13.61 -9.79 -3.06
CA ALA A 42 -13.69 -9.39 -1.66
C ALA A 42 -12.42 -8.65 -1.20
N LEU A 43 -11.23 -9.12 -1.60
CA LEU A 43 -9.97 -8.50 -1.21
C LEU A 43 -9.76 -7.13 -1.91
N SER A 44 -10.17 -7.03 -3.18
CA SER A 44 -10.15 -5.76 -3.93
C SER A 44 -11.08 -4.72 -3.29
N TRP A 45 -12.27 -5.16 -2.84
CA TRP A 45 -13.19 -4.31 -2.10
C TRP A 45 -12.60 -3.87 -0.76
N ALA A 46 -12.03 -4.80 0.02
CA ALA A 46 -11.38 -4.48 1.29
C ALA A 46 -10.24 -3.47 1.14
N LEU A 47 -9.41 -3.62 0.09
CA LEU A 47 -8.35 -2.67 -0.22
C LEU A 47 -8.92 -1.27 -0.53
N LYS A 48 -9.96 -1.20 -1.35
CA LYS A 48 -10.64 0.07 -1.65
C LYS A 48 -11.18 0.73 -0.37
N THR A 49 -11.84 -0.04 0.49
CA THR A 49 -12.38 0.47 1.76
C THR A 49 -11.27 0.97 2.68
N LEU A 50 -10.12 0.27 2.73
CA LEU A 50 -8.97 0.69 3.54
C LEU A 50 -8.37 2.01 3.04
N ILE A 51 -8.27 2.20 1.73
CA ILE A 51 -7.81 3.46 1.12
C ILE A 51 -8.79 4.58 1.42
N ASP A 52 -10.10 4.35 1.24
CA ASP A 52 -11.15 5.34 1.55
C ASP A 52 -11.14 5.71 3.04
N TRP A 53 -10.89 4.74 3.92
CA TRP A 53 -10.75 4.98 5.37
C TRP A 53 -9.49 5.78 5.73
N MET A 54 -8.34 5.47 5.11
CA MET A 54 -7.12 6.27 5.29
C MET A 54 -7.30 7.69 4.76
N GLY A 55 -8.00 7.86 3.64
CA GLY A 55 -8.39 9.16 3.09
C GLY A 55 -9.30 9.94 4.04
N ALA A 56 -10.35 9.30 4.55
CA ALA A 56 -11.28 9.90 5.51
C ALA A 56 -10.59 10.29 6.83
N ARG A 57 -9.58 9.54 7.28
CA ARG A 57 -8.75 9.90 8.43
C ARG A 57 -7.86 11.11 8.14
N ARG A 58 -7.33 11.21 6.92
CA ARG A 58 -6.50 12.34 6.49
C ARG A 58 -7.30 13.63 6.32
N SER A 59 -8.59 13.54 5.98
CA SER A 59 -9.48 14.70 5.84
C SER A 59 -10.04 15.25 7.16
N ARG A 60 -9.83 14.56 8.29
CA ARG A 60 -10.27 14.98 9.63
C ARG A 60 -9.16 15.59 10.51
N ALA A 61 -7.94 15.70 9.99
CA ALA A 61 -6.82 16.39 10.62
C ALA A 61 -6.57 17.73 9.92
#